data_AF-A0A2N2BP99-F1
#
_entry.id   AF-A0A2N2BP99-F1
#
_cell.length_a   1.000
_cell.length_b   1.000
_cell.length_c   1.000
_cell.angle_alpha   90.00
_cell.angle_beta   90.00
_cell.angle_gamma   90.00
#
_symmetry.space_group_name_H-M   'P 1'
#
loop_
_entity.id
_entity.type
_entity.pdbx_description
1 polymer ?
#
loop_
_entity_poly.entity_id
_entity_poly.type
_entity_poly.pdbx_seq_one_letter_code
_entity_poly.pdbx_strand_id
1 'polypeptide(L)'
;MRVLDLLAELEEVVEKGNTLPFSSKALVNPEEVIEIIDEIRDSLPEELAEAKKIVAERKKIIFAAQSEADHIKAEAEKRLRELIDTNEITKSATANANEIMRNANVSAKALKTGTQNYADKLLYSFQIQLKEMNDQIEQNRRELKNMK
;
A
#
# COMPACT_ATOMS: atom_id res chain seq x y z
N MET A 1 14.64 -44.83 -1.61
CA MET A 1 15.72 -45.44 -2.42
C MET A 1 15.59 -46.96 -2.36
N ARG A 2 14.37 -47.49 -2.51
CA ARG A 2 14.10 -48.93 -2.42
C ARG A 2 13.33 -49.40 -3.65
N VAL A 3 12.31 -48.65 -4.08
CA VAL A 3 11.45 -49.06 -5.20
C VAL A 3 12.17 -49.12 -6.55
N LEU A 4 13.00 -48.14 -6.89
CA LEU A 4 13.69 -48.11 -8.19
C LEU A 4 14.75 -49.20 -8.31
N ASP A 5 15.44 -49.51 -7.21
CA ASP A 5 16.44 -50.58 -7.17
C ASP A 5 15.76 -51.95 -7.24
N LEU A 6 14.64 -52.14 -6.52
CA LEU A 6 13.81 -53.35 -6.62
C LEU A 6 13.18 -53.53 -8.01
N LEU A 7 12.83 -52.43 -8.69
CA LEU A 7 12.36 -52.49 -10.09
C LEU A 7 13.48 -52.93 -11.04
N ALA A 8 14.71 -52.46 -10.83
CA ALA A 8 15.87 -52.88 -11.61
C ALA A 8 16.24 -54.34 -11.32
N GLU A 9 16.12 -54.80 -10.08
CA GLU A 9 16.31 -56.19 -9.68
C GLU A 9 15.25 -57.10 -10.32
N LEU A 10 13.99 -56.67 -10.32
CA LEU A 10 12.91 -57.37 -11.02
C LEU A 10 13.17 -57.45 -12.53
N GLU A 11 13.65 -56.37 -13.14
CA GLU A 11 14.02 -56.32 -14.56
C GLU A 11 15.16 -57.31 -14.84
N GLU A 12 16.19 -57.34 -14.00
CA GLU A 12 17.33 -58.26 -14.11
C GLU A 12 16.93 -59.73 -13.97
N VAL A 13 16.02 -60.06 -13.03
CA VAL A 13 15.48 -61.41 -12.86
C VAL A 13 14.71 -61.86 -14.11
N VAL A 14 13.95 -60.95 -14.73
CA VAL A 14 13.21 -61.25 -15.96
C VAL A 14 14.14 -61.37 -17.17
N GLU A 15 15.19 -60.54 -17.28
CA GLU A 15 16.17 -60.60 -18.37
C GLU A 15 17.07 -61.86 -18.32
N LYS A 16 17.44 -62.30 -17.11
CA LYS A 16 18.28 -63.50 -16.90
C LYS A 16 17.50 -64.81 -16.94
N GLY A 17 16.17 -64.76 -16.94
CA GLY A 17 15.32 -65.94 -17.04
C GLY A 17 15.58 -66.74 -18.32
N ASN A 18 15.71 -68.05 -18.19
CA ASN A 18 15.98 -68.93 -19.34
C ASN A 18 14.87 -68.79 -20.38
N THR A 19 15.21 -68.31 -21.58
CA THR A 19 14.27 -68.18 -22.70
C THR A 19 14.19 -69.49 -23.47
N LEU A 20 12.98 -69.99 -23.69
CA LEU A 20 12.76 -71.20 -24.48
C LEU A 20 12.99 -70.90 -25.98
N PRO A 21 13.72 -71.74 -26.74
CA PRO A 21 13.91 -71.53 -28.16
C PRO A 21 12.55 -71.50 -28.90
N PHE A 22 12.37 -70.50 -29.77
CA PHE A 22 11.12 -70.20 -30.48
C PHE A 22 9.95 -69.68 -29.60
N SER A 23 10.23 -69.20 -28.38
CA SER A 23 9.23 -68.60 -27.48
C SER A 23 9.68 -67.23 -26.97
N SER A 24 8.75 -66.30 -26.80
CA SER A 24 8.97 -64.99 -26.15
C SER A 24 8.83 -65.03 -24.63
N LYS A 25 8.71 -66.23 -24.03
CA LYS A 25 8.54 -66.41 -22.59
C LYS A 25 9.88 -66.68 -21.90
N ALA A 26 10.18 -65.91 -20.87
CA ALA A 26 11.27 -66.18 -19.93
C ALA A 26 10.78 -67.10 -18.81
N LEU A 27 11.58 -68.11 -18.47
CA LEU A 27 11.35 -68.95 -17.30
C LEU A 27 12.02 -68.30 -16.09
N VAL A 28 11.21 -67.84 -15.14
CA VAL A 28 11.64 -67.15 -13.91
C VAL A 28 11.11 -67.89 -12.69
N ASN A 29 11.79 -67.73 -11.54
CA ASN A 29 11.29 -68.25 -10.28
C ASN A 29 10.10 -67.37 -9.82
N PRO A 30 8.87 -67.90 -9.77
CA PRO A 30 7.71 -67.11 -9.38
C PRO A 30 7.77 -66.64 -7.92
N GLU A 31 8.46 -67.37 -7.02
CA GLU A 31 8.57 -66.99 -5.61
C GLU A 31 9.43 -65.73 -5.44
N GLU A 32 10.59 -65.68 -6.10
CA GLU A 32 11.52 -64.53 -6.11
C GLU A 32 10.88 -63.28 -6.72
N VAL A 33 10.17 -63.44 -7.83
CA VAL A 33 9.44 -62.32 -8.49
C VAL A 33 8.33 -61.77 -7.60
N ILE A 34 7.59 -62.63 -6.91
CA ILE A 34 6.52 -62.21 -6.01
C ILE A 34 7.08 -61.48 -4.78
N GLU A 35 8.19 -61.94 -4.23
CA GLU A 35 8.87 -61.30 -3.10
C GLU A 35 9.31 -59.87 -3.45
N ILE A 36 9.96 -59.67 -4.61
CA ILE A 36 10.35 -58.34 -5.08
C ILE A 36 9.13 -57.44 -5.32
N ILE A 37 8.03 -57.98 -5.87
CA ILE A 37 6.79 -57.21 -6.08
C ILE A 37 6.14 -56.80 -4.75
N ASP A 38 6.16 -57.66 -3.74
CA ASP A 38 5.59 -57.35 -2.43
C ASP A 38 6.46 -56.32 -1.68
N GLU A 39 7.79 -56.39 -1.79
CA GLU A 39 8.68 -55.36 -1.24
C GLU A 39 8.48 -53.99 -1.93
N ILE A 40 8.27 -53.97 -3.25
CA ILE A 40 7.88 -52.75 -3.99
C ILE A 40 6.55 -52.22 -3.45
N ARG A 41 5.56 -53.10 -3.26
CA ARG A 41 4.23 -52.71 -2.78
C ARG A 41 4.27 -52.12 -1.37
N ASP A 42 5.14 -52.62 -0.50
CA ASP A 42 5.26 -52.15 0.87
C ASP A 42 6.05 -50.84 0.97
N SER A 43 7.06 -50.64 0.11
CA SER A 43 7.90 -49.44 0.13
C SER A 43 7.32 -48.24 -0.62
N LEU A 44 6.51 -48.47 -1.66
CA LEU A 44 5.94 -47.41 -2.50
C LEU A 44 4.95 -46.46 -1.78
N PRO A 45 4.06 -46.92 -0.88
CA PRO A 45 3.18 -46.06 -0.09
C PRO A 45 3.95 -45.12 0.85
N GLU A 46 5.04 -45.59 1.45
CA GLU A 46 5.88 -44.83 2.37
C GLU A 46 6.58 -43.67 1.64
N GLU A 47 7.25 -43.97 0.51
CA GLU A 47 7.94 -42.95 -0.30
C GLU A 47 6.95 -41.91 -0.87
N LEU A 48 5.75 -42.34 -1.28
CA LEU A 48 4.71 -41.42 -1.76
C LEU A 48 4.17 -40.51 -0.64
N ALA A 49 4.04 -41.04 0.58
CA ALA A 49 3.61 -40.27 1.75
C ALA A 49 4.67 -39.22 2.12
N GLU A 50 5.95 -39.57 2.09
CA GLU A 50 7.05 -38.65 2.33
C GLU A 50 7.11 -37.53 1.28
N ALA A 51 6.98 -37.88 -0.01
CA ALA A 51 6.93 -36.89 -1.09
C ALA A 51 5.77 -35.90 -0.92
N LYS A 52 4.57 -36.39 -0.55
CA LYS A 52 3.41 -35.53 -0.25
C LYS A 52 3.68 -34.60 0.93
N LYS A 53 4.35 -35.09 1.97
CA LYS A 53 4.73 -34.29 3.15
C LYS A 53 5.69 -33.18 2.77
N ILE A 54 6.74 -33.48 2.01
CA ILE A 54 7.72 -32.49 1.53
C ILE A 54 7.03 -31.40 0.71
N VAL A 55 6.12 -31.76 -0.20
CA VAL A 55 5.36 -30.78 -1.00
C VAL A 55 4.48 -29.90 -0.10
N ALA A 56 3.83 -30.47 0.91
CA ALA A 56 3.01 -29.71 1.86
C ALA A 56 3.86 -28.76 2.72
N GLU A 57 5.01 -29.21 3.22
CA GLU A 57 5.94 -28.38 3.99
C GLU A 57 6.52 -27.24 3.17
N ARG A 58 6.89 -27.50 1.90
CA ARG A 58 7.34 -26.45 0.98
C ARG A 58 6.30 -25.36 0.81
N LYS A 59 5.02 -25.72 0.65
CA LYS A 59 3.92 -24.73 0.54
C LYS A 59 3.79 -23.90 1.82
N LYS A 60 3.90 -24.52 2.99
CA LYS A 60 3.87 -23.82 4.29
C LYS A 60 5.03 -22.83 4.41
N ILE A 61 6.24 -23.24 4.05
CA ILE A 61 7.43 -22.38 4.09
C ILE A 61 7.24 -21.15 3.19
N ILE A 62 6.77 -21.35 1.95
CA ILE A 62 6.54 -20.24 1.01
C ILE A 62 5.48 -19.28 1.57
N PHE A 63 4.38 -19.79 2.12
CA PHE A 63 3.34 -18.95 2.69
C PHE A 63 3.84 -18.16 3.91
N ALA A 64 4.59 -18.81 4.81
CA ALA A 64 5.20 -18.16 5.97
C ALA A 64 6.18 -17.07 5.54
N ALA A 65 7.05 -17.35 4.56
CA ALA A 65 8.01 -16.37 4.04
C ALA A 65 7.30 -15.17 3.39
N GLN A 66 6.21 -15.40 2.65
CA GLN A 66 5.42 -14.33 2.05
C GLN A 66 4.75 -13.46 3.12
N SER A 67 4.13 -14.10 4.13
CA SER A 67 3.51 -13.39 5.25
C SER A 67 4.53 -12.57 6.05
N GLU A 68 5.74 -13.10 6.26
CA GLU A 68 6.81 -12.40 6.96
C GLU A 68 7.32 -11.21 6.13
N ALA A 69 7.48 -11.38 4.81
CA ALA A 69 7.87 -10.28 3.92
C ALA A 69 6.84 -9.15 3.93
N ASP A 70 5.55 -9.49 3.90
CA ASP A 70 4.47 -8.51 3.98
C ASP A 70 4.45 -7.80 5.34
N HIS A 71 4.70 -8.54 6.43
CA HIS A 71 4.83 -7.97 7.77
C HIS A 71 6.00 -6.99 7.88
N ILE A 72 7.20 -7.38 7.42
CA ILE A 72 8.39 -6.53 7.41
C ILE A 72 8.14 -5.25 6.61
N LYS A 73 7.50 -5.35 5.44
CA LYS A 73 7.17 -4.19 4.61
C LYS A 73 6.22 -3.24 5.34
N ALA A 74 5.16 -3.76 5.95
CA ALA A 74 4.20 -2.95 6.69
C ALA A 74 4.86 -2.23 7.89
N GLU A 75 5.75 -2.92 8.62
CA GLU A 75 6.49 -2.35 9.73
C GLU A 75 7.47 -1.25 9.26
N ALA A 76 8.19 -1.48 8.16
CA ALA A 76 9.09 -0.49 7.58
C ALA A 76 8.33 0.77 7.13
N GLU A 77 7.18 0.63 6.47
CA GLU A 77 6.34 1.77 6.07
C GLU A 77 5.82 2.55 7.28
N LYS A 78 5.43 1.86 8.36
CA LYS A 78 5.02 2.50 9.61
C LYS A 78 6.16 3.32 10.21
N ARG A 79 7.34 2.72 10.33
CA ARG A 79 8.52 3.37 10.90
C ARG A 79 9.01 4.55 10.06
N LEU A 80 8.88 4.46 8.73
CA LEU A 80 9.17 5.57 7.83
C LEU A 80 8.25 6.77 8.09
N ARG A 81 6.93 6.53 8.24
CA ARG A 81 5.98 7.60 8.58
C ARG A 81 6.33 8.27 9.92
N GLU A 82 6.61 7.46 10.94
CA GLU A 82 7.04 7.98 12.25
C GLU A 82 8.35 8.80 12.15
N LEU A 83 9.32 8.35 11.35
CA LEU A 83 10.55 9.10 11.10
C LEU A 83 10.30 10.41 10.38
N ILE A 84 9.40 10.46 9.40
CA ILE A 84 9.04 11.69 8.68
C ILE A 84 8.37 12.68 9.63
N ASP A 85 7.43 12.22 10.46
CA ASP A 85 6.72 13.07 11.43
C ASP A 85 7.65 13.57 12.54
N THR A 86 8.61 12.75 12.96
CA THR A 86 9.60 13.13 13.98
C THR A 86 10.77 13.92 13.43
N ASN A 87 10.97 13.92 12.11
CA ASN A 87 12.04 14.67 11.47
C ASN A 87 11.88 16.16 11.77
N GLU A 88 12.94 16.75 12.33
CA GLU A 88 13.02 18.17 12.65
C GLU A 88 12.74 19.07 11.43
N ILE A 89 13.04 18.60 10.22
CA ILE A 89 12.70 19.31 8.98
C ILE A 89 11.18 19.43 8.82
N THR A 90 10.43 18.35 9.03
CA THR A 90 8.96 18.35 8.91
C THR A 90 8.35 19.23 10.00
N LYS A 91 8.81 19.11 11.25
CA LYS A 91 8.35 19.98 12.35
C LYS A 91 8.63 21.46 12.07
N SER A 92 9.84 21.79 11.63
CA SER A 92 10.22 23.16 11.27
C SER A 92 9.40 23.68 10.10
N ALA A 93 9.17 22.87 9.07
CA ALA A 93 8.31 23.22 7.94
C ALA A 93 6.86 23.49 8.39
N THR A 94 6.29 22.65 9.27
CA THR A 94 4.95 22.86 9.83
C THR A 94 4.88 24.12 10.69
N ALA A 95 5.89 24.38 11.52
CA ALA A 95 5.96 25.60 12.33
C ALA A 95 6.03 26.85 11.45
N ASN A 96 6.87 26.85 10.42
CA ASN A 96 6.99 27.94 9.45
C ASN A 96 5.67 28.16 8.68
N ALA A 97 5.02 27.09 8.23
CA ALA A 97 3.73 27.17 7.55
C ALA A 97 2.66 27.81 8.46
N ASN A 98 2.59 27.40 9.73
CA ASN A 98 1.68 27.97 10.71
C ASN A 98 1.97 29.46 10.96
N GLU A 99 3.23 29.86 11.01
CA GLU A 99 3.61 31.26 11.14
C GLU A 99 3.22 32.08 9.91
N ILE A 100 3.45 31.57 8.70
CA ILE A 100 3.02 32.22 7.45
C ILE A 100 1.50 32.43 7.46
N MET A 101 0.73 31.40 7.83
CA MET A 101 -0.72 31.48 7.91
C MET A 101 -1.19 32.48 8.98
N ARG A 102 -0.54 32.52 10.14
CA ARG A 102 -0.83 33.50 11.19
C ARG A 102 -0.58 34.91 10.69
N ASN A 103 0.57 35.16 10.07
CA ASN A 103 0.95 36.46 9.56
C ASN A 103 0.03 36.91 8.42
N ALA A 104 -0.34 36.00 7.52
CA ALA A 104 -1.31 36.26 6.46
C ALA A 104 -2.68 36.66 7.02
N ASN A 105 -3.18 35.95 8.04
CA ASN A 105 -4.45 36.27 8.69
C ASN A 105 -4.42 37.62 9.41
N VAL A 106 -3.34 37.94 10.12
CA VAL A 106 -3.16 39.24 10.78
C VAL A 106 -3.15 40.36 9.75
N SER A 107 -2.36 40.22 8.68
CA SER A 107 -2.29 41.19 7.58
C SER A 107 -3.63 41.38 6.88
N ALA A 108 -4.36 40.29 6.59
CA ALA A 108 -5.69 40.35 5.98
C ALA A 108 -6.69 41.10 6.88
N LYS A 109 -6.66 40.85 8.19
CA LYS A 109 -7.51 41.55 9.15
C LYS A 109 -7.15 43.04 9.26
N ALA A 110 -5.86 43.36 9.31
CA ALA A 110 -5.38 44.74 9.32
C ALA A 110 -5.79 45.49 8.05
N LEU A 111 -5.64 44.86 6.88
CA LEU A 111 -6.04 45.42 5.60
C LEU A 111 -7.55 45.69 5.57
N LYS A 112 -8.38 44.71 5.97
CA LYS A 112 -9.84 44.85 6.02
C LYS A 112 -10.26 46.03 6.89
N THR A 113 -9.73 46.12 8.11
CA THR A 113 -10.03 47.23 9.02
C THR A 113 -9.54 48.57 8.44
N GLY A 114 -8.35 48.59 7.84
CA GLY A 114 -7.81 49.78 7.18
C GLY A 114 -8.70 50.27 6.04
N THR A 115 -9.18 49.37 5.19
CA THR A 115 -10.12 49.69 4.10
C THR A 115 -11.45 50.19 4.62
N GLN A 116 -12.01 49.59 5.67
CA GLN A 116 -13.25 50.05 6.29
C GLN A 116 -13.10 51.47 6.84
N ASN A 117 -12.02 51.75 7.57
CA ASN A 117 -11.74 53.08 8.10
C ASN A 117 -11.51 54.10 6.99
N TYR A 118 -10.88 53.70 5.88
CA TYR A 118 -10.68 54.58 4.73
C TYR A 118 -12.01 54.91 4.04
N ALA A 119 -12.86 53.90 3.82
CA ALA A 119 -14.18 54.10 3.24
C ALA A 119 -15.06 55.01 4.11
N ASP A 120 -15.05 54.82 5.42
CA ASP A 120 -15.79 55.67 6.37
C ASP A 120 -15.34 57.14 6.31
N LYS A 121 -14.01 57.39 6.30
CA LYS A 121 -13.47 58.74 6.13
C LYS A 121 -13.89 59.39 4.80
N LEU A 122 -13.89 58.62 3.71
CA LEU A 122 -14.30 59.10 2.40
C LEU A 122 -15.79 59.47 2.39
N LEU A 123 -16.64 58.60 2.93
CA LEU A 123 -18.08 58.84 3.06
C LEU A 123 -18.38 60.04 3.95
N TYR A 124 -17.67 60.18 5.08
CA TYR A 124 -17.81 61.31 5.98
C TYR A 124 -17.44 62.64 5.31
N SER A 125 -16.31 62.67 4.58
CA SER A 125 -15.90 63.84 3.80
C SER A 125 -16.97 64.23 2.76
N PHE A 126 -17.49 63.22 2.04
CA PHE A 126 -18.53 63.44 1.04
C PHE A 126 -19.85 63.96 1.66
N GLN A 127 -20.22 63.45 2.85
CA GLN A 127 -21.38 63.94 3.60
C GLN A 127 -21.23 65.43 3.97
N ILE A 128 -20.05 65.87 4.40
CA ILE A 128 -19.79 67.28 4.72
C ILE A 128 -19.97 68.14 3.48
N GLN A 129 -19.35 67.74 2.36
CA GLN A 129 -19.45 68.49 1.09
C GLN A 129 -20.90 68.61 0.60
N LEU A 130 -21.69 67.53 0.69
CA LEU A 130 -23.10 67.57 0.32
C LEU A 130 -23.92 68.51 1.22
N LYS A 131 -23.60 68.56 2.52
CA LYS A 131 -24.27 69.47 3.45
C LYS A 131 -23.95 70.93 3.12
N GLU A 132 -22.68 71.25 2.88
CA GLU A 132 -22.26 72.60 2.46
C GLU A 132 -22.96 73.03 1.16
N MET A 133 -23.01 72.13 0.18
CA MET A 133 -23.71 72.36 -1.08
C MET A 133 -25.21 72.62 -0.87
N ASN A 134 -25.86 71.85 0.01
CA ASN A 134 -27.28 72.04 0.33
C ASN A 134 -27.53 73.37 1.05
N ASP A 135 -26.69 73.71 2.03
CA ASP A 135 -26.78 74.98 2.76
C ASP A 135 -26.65 76.17 1.80
N GLN A 136 -25.77 76.08 0.80
CA GLN A 136 -25.61 77.10 -0.22
C GLN A 136 -26.84 77.20 -1.16
N ILE A 137 -27.45 76.07 -1.52
CA ILE A 137 -28.73 76.06 -2.27
C ILE A 137 -29.84 76.72 -1.45
N GLU A 138 -29.94 76.42 -0.15
CA GLU A 138 -30.93 77.04 0.73
C GLU A 138 -30.74 78.55 0.81
N GLN A 139 -29.50 79.02 0.96
CA GLN A 139 -29.19 80.45 0.97
C GLN A 139 -29.61 81.11 -0.34
N ASN A 140 -29.21 80.57 -1.49
CA ASN A 140 -29.58 81.10 -2.81
C ASN A 140 -31.11 81.17 -2.97
N ARG A 141 -31.86 80.18 -2.47
CA ARG A 141 -33.33 80.19 -2.50
C ARG A 141 -33.94 81.26 -1.59
N ARG A 142 -33.34 81.55 -0.43
CA ARG A 142 -33.80 82.63 0.47
C ARG A 142 -33.56 83.99 -0.16
N GLU A 143 -32.40 84.20 -0.77
CA GLU A 143 -32.07 85.45 -1.48
C GLU A 143 -33.07 85.73 -2.60
N LEU A 144 -33.39 84.74 -3.44
CA LEU A 144 -34.41 84.86 -4.49
C LEU A 144 -35.82 85.22 -3.96
N LYS A 145 -36.20 84.72 -2.77
CA LYS A 145 -37.50 85.06 -2.16
C LYS A 145 -37.56 86.51 -1.67
N ASN A 146 -36.43 87.06 -1.23
CA ASN A 146 -36.31 88.41 -0.69
C ASN A 146 -36.11 89.47 -1.79
N MET A 147 -35.98 89.07 -3.06
CA MET A 147 -35.88 89.96 -4.22
C MET A 147 -37.25 90.42 -4.78
N LYS A 148 -38.34 90.17 -4.05
CA LYS A 148 -39.67 90.73 -4.33
C LYS A 148 -39.95 91.90 -3.39
#